data_AF-A0A9E6TIN7-F1
#
_entry.id   AF-A0A9E6TIN7-F1
#
_cell.length_a   1.000
_cell.length_b   1.000
_cell.length_c   1.000
_cell.angle_alpha   90.00
_cell.angle_beta   90.00
_cell.angle_gamma   90.00
#
_symmetry.space_group_name_H-M   'P 1'
#
loop_
_entity.id
_entity.type
_entity.pdbx_description
1 polymer ?
#
loop_
_entity_poly.entity_id
_entity_poly.type
_entity_poly.pdbx_seq_one_letter_code
_entity_poly.pdbx_strand_id
1 'polypeptide(L)'
;MALTFDRWVKPEQTSWALWQFSEYEAQLNNMYWSSVALEQFAMHHVRKSPEESIKSVLKASGPNAARFDAGRSVFLKNVKDMGNWKRASFIMAATGAMENYFQRAVLVALKSDPALLHGKSKAIDGVQWLKIGIDVDHSEILTAVTKGSWGTRYSKLKSLFGELPDIRDNVDDLDKIRVFRNGVGHAFGRELDAKPRLLRRGTDEITPLTEEKFKKWLGQISGITREFDRHVVQHHIGDFESLLYLHEYIIKADRSKFSLRRFSKAFKSNIGQEQGHSKSIQYYEDMITYYDSVV
;
A
#
# COMPACT_ATOMS: atom_id res chain seq x y z
N MET A 1 2.81 24.47 22.79
CA MET A 1 2.16 23.59 23.77
C MET A 1 2.82 22.21 23.69
N ALA A 2 3.16 21.59 24.81
CA ALA A 2 3.64 20.22 24.80
C ALA A 2 2.47 19.30 24.42
N LEU A 3 2.68 18.40 23.44
CA LEU A 3 1.71 17.37 23.09
C LEU A 3 1.51 16.43 24.29
N THR A 4 0.28 16.32 24.76
CA THR A 4 -0.20 15.32 25.74
C THR A 4 -0.74 14.11 25.02
N PHE A 5 -0.65 12.93 25.63
CA PHE A 5 -1.19 11.70 25.04
C PHE A 5 -2.72 11.66 25.14
N ASP A 6 -3.37 11.24 24.04
CA ASP A 6 -4.78 10.88 23.99
C ASP A 6 -4.92 9.61 23.13
N ARG A 7 -5.48 8.55 23.73
CA ARG A 7 -5.70 7.25 23.09
C ARG A 7 -6.40 7.35 21.74
N TRP A 8 -7.36 8.27 21.61
CA TRP A 8 -8.23 8.38 20.44
C TRP A 8 -7.75 9.42 19.43
N VAL A 9 -6.60 10.07 19.68
CA VAL A 9 -6.02 11.07 18.79
C VAL A 9 -4.61 10.67 18.42
N LYS A 10 -4.35 10.53 17.11
CA LYS A 10 -3.00 10.31 16.60
C LYS A 10 -2.37 11.62 16.15
N PRO A 11 -1.27 12.09 16.77
CA PRO A 11 -0.62 13.35 16.38
C PRO A 11 -0.19 13.40 14.92
N GLU A 12 0.28 12.27 14.37
CA GLU A 12 0.70 12.14 12.97
C GLU A 12 -0.46 12.08 11.97
N GLN A 13 -1.70 11.97 12.45
CA GLN A 13 -2.94 11.89 11.66
C GLN A 13 -2.98 10.79 10.59
N THR A 14 -2.02 9.86 10.62
CA THR A 14 -1.82 8.82 9.61
C THR A 14 -1.49 7.50 10.28
N SER A 15 -2.03 6.40 9.76
CA SER A 15 -1.73 5.05 10.29
C SER A 15 -0.34 4.58 9.84
N TRP A 16 0.23 3.59 10.54
CA TRP A 16 1.45 2.95 10.04
C TRP A 16 1.20 2.12 8.77
N ALA A 17 -0.06 1.72 8.52
CA ALA A 17 -0.45 1.11 7.25
C ALA A 17 -0.30 2.11 6.09
N LEU A 18 -0.74 3.37 6.25
CA LEU A 18 -0.58 4.39 5.22
C LEU A 18 0.89 4.77 5.02
N TRP A 19 1.67 4.82 6.10
CA TRP A 19 3.12 5.03 6.00
C TRP A 19 3.76 3.95 5.11
N GLN A 20 3.50 2.68 5.38
CA GLN A 20 4.02 1.56 4.57
C GLN A 20 3.53 1.62 3.11
N PHE A 21 2.25 1.94 2.89
CA PHE A 21 1.72 2.14 1.54
C PHE A 21 2.44 3.26 0.79
N SER A 22 2.72 4.38 1.47
CA SER A 22 3.42 5.53 0.90
C SER A 22 4.85 5.18 0.51
N GLU A 23 5.55 4.36 1.30
CA GLU A 23 6.87 3.82 0.96
C GLU A 23 6.82 2.94 -0.31
N TYR A 24 5.81 2.07 -0.44
CA TYR A 24 5.61 1.28 -1.65
C TYR A 24 5.29 2.15 -2.88
N GLU A 25 4.46 3.18 -2.72
CA GLU A 25 4.20 4.14 -3.80
C GLU A 25 5.47 4.89 -4.22
N ALA A 26 6.27 5.34 -3.27
CA ALA A 26 7.53 6.03 -3.53
C ALA A 26 8.52 5.11 -4.27
N GLN A 27 8.63 3.85 -3.85
CA GLN A 27 9.46 2.85 -4.52
C GLN A 27 9.02 2.65 -5.97
N LEU A 28 7.72 2.43 -6.21
CA LEU A 28 7.17 2.30 -7.55
C LEU A 28 7.40 3.57 -8.38
N ASN A 29 7.13 4.75 -7.84
CA ASN A 29 7.34 6.00 -8.56
C ASN A 29 8.80 6.17 -9.00
N ASN A 30 9.75 5.91 -8.10
CA ASN A 30 11.18 6.02 -8.39
C ASN A 30 11.64 5.01 -9.46
N MET A 31 11.19 3.76 -9.37
CA MET A 31 11.49 2.74 -10.39
C MET A 31 10.90 3.11 -11.75
N TYR A 32 9.65 3.59 -11.78
CA TYR A 32 8.97 3.96 -13.02
C TYR A 32 9.71 5.10 -13.73
N TRP A 33 9.97 6.23 -13.05
CA TRP A 33 10.61 7.37 -13.69
C TRP A 33 12.06 7.11 -14.10
N SER A 34 12.80 6.34 -13.30
CA SER A 34 14.15 5.92 -13.68
C SER A 34 14.13 5.11 -14.98
N SER A 35 13.19 4.16 -15.10
CA SER A 35 13.07 3.37 -16.33
C SER A 35 12.61 4.19 -17.54
N VAL A 36 11.74 5.18 -17.37
CA VAL A 36 11.32 6.08 -18.45
C VAL A 36 12.52 6.87 -19.00
N ALA A 37 13.38 7.39 -18.12
CA ALA A 37 14.59 8.08 -18.52
C ALA A 37 15.54 7.17 -19.33
N LEU A 38 15.74 5.93 -18.86
CA LEU A 38 16.57 4.94 -19.56
C LEU A 38 16.01 4.56 -20.93
N GLU A 39 14.70 4.37 -21.05
CA GLU A 39 14.02 4.06 -22.31
C GLU A 39 14.16 5.20 -23.32
N GLN A 40 13.91 6.44 -22.88
CA GLN A 40 14.03 7.62 -23.74
C GLN A 40 15.46 7.81 -24.22
N PHE A 41 16.44 7.63 -23.34
CA PHE A 41 17.86 7.66 -23.67
C PHE A 41 18.21 6.61 -24.73
N ALA A 42 17.86 5.33 -24.50
CA ALA A 42 18.15 4.25 -25.43
C ALA A 42 17.50 4.49 -26.80
N MET A 43 16.22 4.89 -26.82
CA MET A 43 15.53 5.20 -28.07
C MET A 43 16.16 6.38 -28.82
N HIS A 44 16.62 7.42 -28.10
CA HIS A 44 17.27 8.57 -28.70
C HIS A 44 18.57 8.16 -29.42
N HIS A 45 19.43 7.40 -28.74
CA HIS A 45 20.70 6.93 -29.29
C HIS A 45 20.49 6.00 -30.49
N VAL A 46 19.55 5.06 -30.40
CA VAL A 46 19.22 4.14 -31.50
C VAL A 46 18.66 4.85 -32.73
N ARG A 47 17.85 5.90 -32.56
CA ARG A 47 17.31 6.67 -33.69
C ARG A 47 18.37 7.49 -34.41
N LYS A 48 19.32 8.05 -33.68
CA LYS A 48 20.34 8.97 -34.23
C LYS A 48 21.60 8.27 -34.73
N SER A 49 21.85 7.03 -34.32
CA SER A 49 23.09 6.35 -34.68
C SER A 49 23.15 6.06 -36.20
N PRO A 50 24.30 6.31 -36.85
CA PRO A 50 24.55 5.83 -38.21
C PRO A 50 24.74 4.30 -38.24
N GLU A 51 25.00 3.65 -37.09
CA GLU A 51 25.17 2.21 -37.01
C GLU A 51 23.83 1.47 -37.16
N GLU A 52 23.84 0.36 -37.91
CA GLU A 52 22.66 -0.50 -38.07
C GLU A 52 22.47 -1.47 -36.91
N SER A 53 23.57 -1.92 -36.27
CA SER A 53 23.54 -2.90 -35.19
C SER A 53 23.24 -2.26 -33.83
N ILE A 54 22.14 -2.67 -33.20
CA ILE A 54 21.73 -2.20 -31.87
C ILE A 54 22.77 -2.53 -30.80
N LYS A 55 23.44 -3.68 -30.94
CA LYS A 55 24.52 -4.10 -30.04
C LYS A 55 25.64 -3.06 -30.00
N SER A 56 26.07 -2.57 -31.16
CA SER A 56 27.14 -1.56 -31.26
C SER A 56 26.68 -0.22 -30.68
N VAL A 57 25.46 0.21 -31.03
CA VAL A 57 24.88 1.48 -30.55
C VAL A 57 24.81 1.55 -29.03
N LEU A 58 24.30 0.49 -28.40
CA LEU A 58 24.12 0.42 -26.94
C LEU A 58 25.36 -0.12 -26.22
N LYS A 59 26.45 -0.41 -26.94
CA LYS A 59 27.68 -1.00 -26.42
C LYS A 59 27.42 -2.28 -25.61
N ALA A 60 26.48 -3.10 -26.05
CA ALA A 60 26.11 -4.34 -25.37
C ALA A 60 27.26 -5.35 -25.47
N SER A 61 27.70 -5.84 -24.31
CA SER A 61 28.84 -6.77 -24.18
C SER A 61 28.45 -8.02 -23.37
N GLY A 62 29.35 -9.02 -23.34
CA GLY A 62 29.15 -10.26 -22.61
C GLY A 62 28.32 -11.32 -23.34
N PRO A 63 28.02 -12.45 -22.66
CA PRO A 63 27.44 -13.64 -23.29
C PRO A 63 26.02 -13.45 -23.82
N ASN A 64 25.31 -12.42 -23.34
CA ASN A 64 23.94 -12.11 -23.76
C ASN A 64 23.85 -11.05 -24.86
N ALA A 65 24.97 -10.51 -25.35
CA ALA A 65 24.96 -9.44 -26.35
C ALA A 65 24.29 -9.87 -27.68
N ALA A 66 24.34 -11.15 -28.03
CA ALA A 66 23.64 -11.70 -29.20
C ALA A 66 22.10 -11.56 -29.13
N ARG A 67 21.52 -11.34 -27.94
CA ARG A 67 20.08 -11.09 -27.79
C ARG A 67 19.65 -9.72 -28.34
N PHE A 68 20.61 -8.85 -28.68
CA PHE A 68 20.37 -7.51 -29.25
C PHE A 68 20.41 -7.48 -30.78
N ASP A 69 20.50 -8.63 -31.46
CA ASP A 69 20.62 -8.71 -32.94
C ASP A 69 19.30 -8.41 -33.68
N ALA A 70 18.32 -7.81 -33.00
CA ALA A 70 17.10 -7.33 -33.63
C ALA A 70 17.38 -6.06 -34.46
N GLY A 71 16.77 -5.97 -35.64
CA GLY A 71 16.81 -4.75 -36.44
C GLY A 71 16.22 -3.54 -35.69
N ARG A 72 16.65 -2.34 -36.07
CA ARG A 72 16.28 -1.07 -35.42
C ARG A 72 14.77 -0.89 -35.20
N SER A 73 13.95 -1.18 -36.21
CA SER A 73 12.50 -1.07 -36.13
C SER A 73 11.90 -2.02 -35.07
N VAL A 74 12.41 -3.25 -35.02
CA VAL A 74 11.98 -4.27 -34.06
C VAL A 74 12.38 -3.88 -32.65
N PHE A 75 13.61 -3.41 -32.44
CA PHE A 75 14.06 -2.93 -31.13
C PHE A 75 13.18 -1.78 -30.62
N LEU A 76 12.94 -0.75 -31.45
CA LEU A 76 12.11 0.39 -31.06
C LEU A 76 10.67 -0.02 -30.75
N LYS A 77 10.11 -0.98 -31.50
CA LYS A 77 8.80 -1.57 -31.19
C LYS A 77 8.81 -2.27 -29.84
N ASN A 78 9.81 -3.11 -29.57
CA ASN A 78 9.92 -3.85 -28.31
C ASN A 78 10.05 -2.92 -27.10
N VAL A 79 10.81 -1.82 -27.21
CA VAL A 79 10.90 -0.81 -26.14
C VAL A 79 9.55 -0.13 -25.90
N LYS A 80 8.78 0.18 -26.96
CA LYS A 80 7.43 0.73 -26.82
C LYS A 80 6.47 -0.26 -26.15
N ASP A 81 6.51 -1.54 -26.56
CA ASP A 81 5.69 -2.61 -25.99
C ASP A 81 6.06 -2.87 -24.53
N MET A 82 7.35 -2.79 -24.18
CA MET A 82 7.83 -2.84 -22.80
C MET A 82 7.25 -1.70 -21.96
N GLY A 83 7.12 -0.49 -22.52
CA GLY A 83 6.46 0.63 -21.83
C GLY A 83 5.00 0.34 -21.45
N ASN A 84 4.25 -0.35 -22.31
CA ASN A 84 2.86 -0.78 -22.00
C ASN A 84 2.85 -1.83 -20.88
N TRP A 85 3.71 -2.84 -21.00
CA TRP A 85 3.86 -3.88 -19.98
C TRP A 85 4.25 -3.31 -18.62
N LYS A 86 5.18 -2.36 -18.61
CA LYS A 86 5.61 -1.69 -17.40
C LYS A 86 4.43 -0.99 -16.73
N ARG A 87 3.68 -0.14 -17.44
CA ARG A 87 2.52 0.54 -16.86
C ARG A 87 1.49 -0.46 -16.31
N ALA A 88 1.24 -1.55 -17.03
CA ALA A 88 0.35 -2.61 -16.58
C ALA A 88 0.83 -3.29 -15.28
N SER A 89 2.10 -3.68 -15.22
CA SER A 89 2.71 -4.30 -14.04
C SER A 89 2.75 -3.36 -12.83
N PHE A 90 2.94 -2.07 -13.05
CA PHE A 90 2.95 -1.08 -11.97
C PHE A 90 1.55 -0.84 -11.40
N ILE A 91 0.50 -0.84 -12.22
CA ILE A 91 -0.90 -0.85 -11.73
C ILE A 91 -1.16 -2.11 -10.91
N MET A 92 -0.72 -3.27 -11.39
CA MET A 92 -0.86 -4.51 -10.63
C MET A 92 -0.19 -4.42 -9.26
N ALA A 93 1.06 -3.94 -9.20
CA ALA A 93 1.77 -3.73 -7.94
C ALA A 93 1.06 -2.72 -7.02
N ALA A 94 0.63 -1.56 -7.56
CA ALA A 94 -0.07 -0.53 -6.81
C ALA A 94 -1.41 -1.03 -6.23
N THR A 95 -2.16 -1.82 -6.99
CA THR A 95 -3.39 -2.45 -6.47
C THR A 95 -3.11 -3.47 -5.37
N GLY A 96 -2.02 -4.22 -5.46
CA GLY A 96 -1.60 -5.13 -4.39
C GLY A 96 -1.18 -4.38 -3.13
N ALA A 97 -0.48 -3.25 -3.27
CA ALA A 97 -0.14 -2.38 -2.15
C ALA A 97 -1.39 -1.79 -1.49
N MET A 98 -2.38 -1.35 -2.28
CA MET A 98 -3.67 -0.88 -1.78
C MET A 98 -4.43 -1.98 -1.03
N GLU A 99 -4.45 -3.21 -1.54
CA GLU A 99 -5.10 -4.34 -0.86
C GLU A 99 -4.42 -4.67 0.47
N ASN A 100 -3.08 -4.66 0.52
CA ASN A 100 -2.34 -4.83 1.76
C ASN A 100 -2.62 -3.70 2.77
N TYR A 101 -2.71 -2.47 2.28
CA TYR A 101 -3.12 -1.32 3.08
C TYR A 101 -4.50 -1.53 3.72
N PHE A 102 -5.54 -1.83 2.93
CA PHE A 102 -6.89 -2.05 3.47
C PHE A 102 -6.92 -3.18 4.49
N GLN A 103 -6.23 -4.29 4.21
CA GLN A 103 -6.12 -5.40 5.15
C GLN A 103 -5.55 -4.94 6.49
N ARG A 104 -4.44 -4.19 6.46
CA ARG A 104 -3.75 -3.74 7.68
C ARG A 104 -4.53 -2.66 8.42
N ALA A 105 -5.02 -1.63 7.72
CA ALA A 105 -5.78 -0.53 8.31
C ALA A 105 -7.10 -1.01 8.94
N VAL A 106 -7.84 -1.88 8.25
CA VAL A 106 -9.08 -2.47 8.81
C VAL A 106 -8.77 -3.36 10.00
N LEU A 107 -7.73 -4.20 9.94
CA LEU A 107 -7.34 -5.03 11.08
C LEU A 107 -6.99 -4.19 12.30
N VAL A 108 -6.18 -3.14 12.12
CA VAL A 108 -5.81 -2.23 13.22
C VAL A 108 -7.03 -1.51 13.77
N ALA A 109 -7.96 -1.05 12.93
CA ALA A 109 -9.20 -0.43 13.38
C ALA A 109 -10.07 -1.39 14.20
N LEU A 110 -10.21 -2.65 13.77
CA LEU A 110 -10.97 -3.68 14.48
C LEU A 110 -10.32 -4.07 15.81
N LYS A 111 -8.99 -4.15 15.85
CA LYS A 111 -8.25 -4.40 17.09
C LYS A 111 -8.30 -3.21 18.04
N SER A 112 -8.31 -1.99 17.53
CA SER A 112 -8.39 -0.75 18.30
C SER A 112 -9.78 -0.50 18.89
N ASP A 113 -10.82 -0.76 18.11
CA ASP A 113 -12.23 -0.50 18.43
C ASP A 113 -13.05 -1.79 18.22
N PRO A 114 -12.97 -2.79 19.11
CA PRO A 114 -13.57 -4.11 18.86
C PRO A 114 -15.10 -4.08 18.73
N ALA A 115 -15.75 -3.18 19.46
CA ALA A 115 -17.20 -3.03 19.43
C ALA A 115 -17.74 -2.42 18.12
N LEU A 116 -16.84 -1.93 17.24
CA LEU A 116 -17.16 -1.49 15.88
C LEU A 116 -17.90 -2.57 15.07
N LEU A 117 -17.53 -3.84 15.24
CA LEU A 117 -18.19 -4.98 14.56
C LEU A 117 -19.69 -5.09 14.87
N HIS A 118 -20.12 -4.51 15.99
CA HIS A 118 -21.49 -4.53 16.46
C HIS A 118 -22.16 -3.15 16.35
N GLY A 119 -21.57 -2.22 15.60
CA GLY A 119 -22.08 -0.85 15.43
C GLY A 119 -21.99 0.01 16.68
N LYS A 120 -21.18 -0.40 17.67
CA LYS A 120 -20.99 0.30 18.95
C LYS A 120 -19.57 0.84 19.08
N SER A 121 -19.17 1.70 18.16
CA SER A 121 -17.81 2.28 18.14
C SER A 121 -17.42 2.88 19.49
N LYS A 122 -16.19 2.62 19.91
CA LYS A 122 -15.54 3.04 21.17
C LYS A 122 -16.21 2.53 22.45
N ALA A 123 -17.14 1.58 22.37
CA ALA A 123 -17.74 0.98 23.56
C ALA A 123 -16.79 0.02 24.29
N ILE A 124 -15.78 -0.50 23.58
CA ILE A 124 -14.67 -1.30 24.13
C ILE A 124 -13.38 -0.67 23.60
N ASP A 125 -12.41 -0.40 24.48
CA ASP A 125 -11.05 -0.07 24.03
C ASP A 125 -10.26 -1.35 23.77
N GLY A 126 -9.76 -1.49 22.56
CA GLY A 126 -8.89 -2.57 22.13
C GLY A 126 -7.68 -2.84 23.02
N VAL A 127 -7.19 -1.84 23.76
CA VAL A 127 -6.09 -2.02 24.72
C VAL A 127 -6.46 -3.01 25.82
N GLN A 128 -7.73 -3.07 26.24
CA GLN A 128 -8.21 -4.04 27.21
C GLN A 128 -8.00 -5.46 26.69
N TRP A 129 -8.49 -5.74 25.49
CA TRP A 129 -8.38 -7.05 24.84
C TRP A 129 -6.93 -7.43 24.56
N LEU A 130 -6.11 -6.46 24.13
CA LEU A 130 -4.68 -6.63 23.93
C LEU A 130 -4.00 -7.10 25.23
N LYS A 131 -4.30 -6.46 26.38
CA LYS A 131 -3.67 -6.80 27.67
C LYS A 131 -4.03 -8.19 28.19
N ILE A 132 -5.26 -8.63 27.96
CA ILE A 132 -5.73 -9.97 28.40
C ILE A 132 -5.48 -11.07 27.36
N GLY A 133 -4.93 -10.72 26.19
CA GLY A 133 -4.61 -11.68 25.14
C GLY A 133 -5.81 -12.22 24.37
N ILE A 134 -6.91 -11.46 24.29
CA ILE A 134 -8.01 -11.81 23.38
C ILE A 134 -7.61 -11.45 21.95
N ASP A 135 -7.55 -12.46 21.09
CA ASP A 135 -7.33 -12.29 19.65
C ASP A 135 -8.50 -12.92 18.89
N VAL A 136 -9.28 -12.08 18.21
CA VAL A 136 -10.45 -12.51 17.43
C VAL A 136 -10.03 -12.76 15.99
N ASP A 137 -10.53 -13.85 15.40
CA ASP A 137 -10.33 -14.08 13.98
C ASP A 137 -11.14 -13.08 13.13
N HIS A 138 -10.43 -12.28 12.34
CA HIS A 138 -11.00 -11.31 11.42
C HIS A 138 -10.87 -11.75 9.95
N SER A 139 -10.41 -12.97 9.67
CA SER A 139 -10.07 -13.49 8.34
C SER A 139 -11.16 -13.27 7.29
N GLU A 140 -12.43 -13.55 7.62
CA GLU A 140 -13.57 -13.36 6.73
C GLU A 140 -13.78 -11.88 6.38
N ILE A 141 -13.65 -10.99 7.37
CA ILE A 141 -13.82 -9.55 7.19
C ILE A 141 -12.70 -8.99 6.31
N LEU A 142 -11.46 -9.36 6.61
CA LEU A 142 -10.29 -8.95 5.83
C LEU A 142 -10.38 -9.45 4.39
N THR A 143 -10.90 -10.66 4.19
CA THR A 143 -11.16 -11.20 2.84
C THR A 143 -12.24 -10.40 2.12
N ALA A 144 -13.33 -10.05 2.79
CA ALA A 144 -14.45 -9.32 2.20
C ALA A 144 -14.09 -7.88 1.79
N VAL A 145 -13.13 -7.23 2.45
CA VAL A 145 -12.65 -5.88 2.07
C VAL A 145 -11.55 -5.89 1.01
N THR A 146 -10.89 -7.03 0.76
CA THR A 146 -9.78 -7.16 -0.20
C THR A 146 -10.10 -8.01 -1.44
N LYS A 147 -11.17 -8.80 -1.44
CA LYS A 147 -11.56 -9.68 -2.56
C LYS A 147 -12.94 -9.32 -3.12
N GLY A 148 -13.23 -9.83 -4.31
CA GLY A 148 -14.49 -9.54 -5.01
C GLY A 148 -14.52 -8.17 -5.68
N SER A 149 -15.71 -7.78 -6.16
CA SER A 149 -15.96 -6.49 -6.80
C SER A 149 -15.79 -5.33 -5.83
N TRP A 150 -15.47 -4.14 -6.32
CA TRP A 150 -15.39 -2.95 -5.47
C TRP A 150 -16.74 -2.55 -4.86
N GLY A 151 -17.87 -2.88 -5.50
CA GLY A 151 -19.20 -2.70 -4.90
C GLY A 151 -19.39 -3.57 -3.66
N THR A 152 -18.94 -4.83 -3.70
CA THR A 152 -18.97 -5.74 -2.54
C THR A 152 -18.04 -5.25 -1.43
N ARG A 153 -16.81 -4.86 -1.79
CA ARG A 153 -15.83 -4.31 -0.83
C ARG A 153 -16.37 -3.04 -0.15
N TYR A 154 -16.89 -2.10 -0.93
CA TYR A 154 -17.51 -0.88 -0.40
C TYR A 154 -18.69 -1.18 0.52
N SER A 155 -19.56 -2.12 0.15
CA SER A 155 -20.68 -2.52 1.01
C SER A 155 -20.19 -3.04 2.37
N LYS A 156 -19.11 -3.83 2.37
CA LYS A 156 -18.51 -4.32 3.62
C LYS A 156 -17.85 -3.18 4.41
N LEU A 157 -17.06 -2.33 3.77
CA LEU A 157 -16.43 -1.17 4.42
C LEU A 157 -17.49 -0.23 5.02
N LYS A 158 -18.56 0.06 4.28
CA LYS A 158 -19.68 0.87 4.73
C LYS A 158 -20.38 0.28 5.94
N SER A 159 -20.58 -1.04 5.97
CA SER A 159 -21.18 -1.72 7.11
C SER A 159 -20.36 -1.59 8.41
N LEU A 160 -19.05 -1.38 8.29
CA LEU A 160 -18.14 -1.21 9.42
C LEU A 160 -17.97 0.25 9.81
N PHE A 161 -17.70 1.13 8.84
CA PHE A 161 -17.20 2.49 9.07
C PHE A 161 -18.20 3.60 8.74
N GLY A 162 -19.42 3.25 8.32
CA GLY A 162 -20.44 4.21 7.87
C GLY A 162 -20.24 4.66 6.42
N GLU A 163 -20.81 5.80 6.06
CA GLU A 163 -20.67 6.32 4.69
C GLU A 163 -19.22 6.72 4.37
N LEU A 164 -18.76 6.29 3.19
CA LEU A 164 -17.41 6.57 2.67
C LEU A 164 -17.53 7.16 1.25
N PRO A 165 -17.85 8.46 1.11
CA PRO A 165 -18.15 9.08 -0.18
C PRO A 165 -17.03 8.93 -1.21
N ASP A 166 -15.77 9.09 -0.80
CA ASP A 166 -14.61 8.99 -1.70
C ASP A 166 -14.47 7.60 -2.33
N ILE A 167 -14.82 6.54 -1.59
CA ILE A 167 -14.86 5.18 -2.13
C ILE A 167 -16.10 5.01 -3.00
N ARG A 168 -17.28 5.41 -2.49
CA ARG A 168 -18.58 5.28 -3.18
C ARG A 168 -18.53 5.88 -4.59
N ASP A 169 -18.03 7.11 -4.68
CA ASP A 169 -18.03 7.89 -5.92
C ASP A 169 -16.96 7.38 -6.91
N ASN A 170 -16.03 6.53 -6.46
CA ASN A 170 -14.99 5.91 -7.28
C ASN A 170 -15.16 4.39 -7.46
N VAL A 171 -16.25 3.77 -7.00
CA VAL A 171 -16.47 2.30 -7.09
C VAL A 171 -16.30 1.80 -8.51
N ASP A 172 -16.89 2.49 -9.49
CA ASP A 172 -16.83 2.07 -10.90
C ASP A 172 -15.41 2.13 -11.48
N ASP A 173 -14.66 3.19 -11.17
CA ASP A 173 -13.29 3.35 -11.65
C ASP A 173 -12.34 2.36 -10.96
N LEU A 174 -12.55 2.10 -9.68
CA LEU A 174 -11.85 1.06 -8.93
C LEU A 174 -12.15 -0.35 -9.48
N ASP A 175 -13.38 -0.63 -9.90
CA ASP A 175 -13.73 -1.91 -10.50
C ASP A 175 -13.09 -2.08 -11.90
N LYS A 176 -13.00 -1.00 -12.69
CA LYS A 176 -12.23 -1.01 -13.95
C LYS A 176 -10.75 -1.32 -13.71
N ILE A 177 -10.14 -0.72 -12.68
CA ILE A 177 -8.75 -1.01 -12.28
C ILE A 177 -8.61 -2.49 -11.88
N ARG A 178 -9.56 -3.01 -11.08
CA ARG A 178 -9.59 -4.41 -10.64
C ARG A 178 -9.66 -5.38 -11.81
N VAL A 179 -10.57 -5.15 -12.76
CA VAL A 179 -10.73 -5.98 -13.96
C VAL A 179 -9.46 -5.95 -14.81
N PHE A 180 -8.89 -4.75 -15.04
CA PHE A 180 -7.64 -4.62 -15.77
C PHE A 180 -6.50 -5.39 -15.11
N ARG A 181 -6.29 -5.21 -13.80
CA ARG A 181 -5.29 -5.96 -13.03
C ARG A 181 -5.49 -7.47 -13.19
N ASN A 182 -6.72 -7.97 -13.07
CA ASN A 182 -6.96 -9.40 -13.21
C ASN A 182 -6.60 -9.89 -14.62
N GLY A 183 -6.88 -9.10 -15.66
CA GLY A 183 -6.40 -9.36 -17.02
C GLY A 183 -4.88 -9.42 -17.10
N VAL A 184 -4.17 -8.48 -16.46
CA VAL A 184 -2.69 -8.49 -16.35
C VAL A 184 -2.18 -9.75 -15.67
N GLY A 185 -2.72 -10.10 -14.50
CA GLY A 185 -2.23 -11.21 -13.68
C GLY A 185 -2.58 -12.60 -14.22
N HIS A 186 -3.75 -12.78 -14.84
CA HIS A 186 -4.26 -14.11 -15.22
C HIS A 186 -4.34 -14.34 -16.73
N ALA A 187 -4.46 -13.29 -17.54
CA ALA A 187 -4.52 -13.38 -19.00
C ALA A 187 -3.32 -12.71 -19.68
N PHE A 188 -2.20 -12.56 -18.95
CA PHE A 188 -0.98 -11.94 -19.45
C PHE A 188 -1.28 -10.54 -20.04
N GLY A 189 -2.17 -9.74 -19.44
CA GLY A 189 -2.52 -8.40 -19.93
C GLY A 189 -3.60 -8.36 -21.01
N ARG A 190 -4.22 -9.49 -21.35
CA ARG A 190 -5.38 -9.55 -22.24
C ARG A 190 -6.68 -9.59 -21.43
N GLU A 191 -7.81 -9.52 -22.12
CA GLU A 191 -9.12 -9.77 -21.53
C GLU A 191 -9.23 -11.24 -21.08
N LEU A 192 -9.78 -11.46 -19.88
CA LEU A 192 -9.85 -12.80 -19.27
C LEU A 192 -10.69 -13.78 -20.06
N ASP A 193 -11.80 -13.30 -20.60
CA ASP A 193 -12.79 -14.13 -21.28
C ASP A 193 -12.60 -14.14 -22.81
N ALA A 194 -11.43 -13.69 -23.28
CA ALA A 194 -11.10 -13.71 -24.70
C ALA A 194 -10.99 -15.16 -25.20
N LYS A 195 -11.82 -15.52 -26.20
CA LYS A 195 -11.75 -16.85 -26.82
C LYS A 195 -10.37 -17.07 -27.48
N PRO A 196 -9.71 -18.22 -27.24
CA PRO A 196 -8.44 -18.55 -27.89
C PRO A 196 -8.57 -18.52 -29.42
N ARG A 197 -7.64 -17.81 -30.08
CA ARG A 197 -7.59 -17.74 -31.55
C ARG A 197 -6.83 -18.94 -32.12
N LEU A 198 -7.51 -20.09 -32.26
CA LEU A 198 -6.92 -21.37 -32.64
C LEU A 198 -6.17 -21.36 -33.99
N LEU A 199 -6.53 -20.47 -34.91
CA LEU A 199 -5.94 -20.38 -36.25
C LEU A 199 -4.80 -19.35 -36.35
N ARG A 200 -4.42 -18.68 -35.25
CA ARG A 200 -3.37 -17.65 -35.24
C ARG A 200 -2.11 -18.19 -34.56
N ARG A 201 -1.00 -18.31 -35.30
CA ARG A 201 0.34 -18.69 -34.78
C ARG A 201 1.09 -17.52 -34.08
N GLY A 202 0.53 -16.31 -34.09
CA GLY A 202 1.13 -15.10 -33.54
C GLY A 202 0.70 -14.78 -32.11
N THR A 203 1.34 -13.78 -31.50
CA THR A 203 0.94 -13.26 -30.19
C THR A 203 -0.21 -12.28 -30.34
N ASP A 204 -1.14 -12.31 -29.38
CA ASP A 204 -2.13 -11.24 -29.22
C ASP A 204 -1.49 -10.03 -28.55
N GLU A 205 -2.03 -8.84 -28.79
CA GLU A 205 -1.52 -7.61 -28.16
C GLU A 205 -2.01 -7.51 -26.71
N ILE A 206 -1.20 -6.90 -25.85
CA ILE A 206 -1.61 -6.52 -24.50
C ILE A 206 -2.62 -5.36 -24.59
N THR A 207 -3.57 -5.32 -23.66
CA THR A 207 -4.46 -4.16 -23.50
C THR A 207 -3.63 -2.91 -23.22
N PRO A 208 -3.59 -1.92 -24.12
CA PRO A 208 -2.71 -0.77 -23.95
C PRO A 208 -3.21 0.10 -22.80
N LEU A 209 -2.27 0.56 -21.97
CA LEU A 209 -2.51 1.56 -20.95
C LEU A 209 -1.73 2.81 -21.31
N THR A 210 -2.42 3.92 -21.58
CA THR A 210 -1.75 5.21 -21.85
C THR A 210 -1.10 5.75 -20.58
N GLU A 211 -0.09 6.60 -20.73
CA GLU A 211 0.57 7.22 -19.58
C GLU A 211 -0.39 8.11 -18.77
N GLU A 212 -1.29 8.84 -19.43
CA GLU A 212 -2.31 9.66 -18.78
C GLU A 212 -3.26 8.81 -17.93
N LYS A 213 -3.76 7.70 -18.49
CA LYS A 213 -4.64 6.79 -17.76
C LYS A 213 -3.92 6.08 -16.62
N PHE A 214 -2.66 5.70 -16.82
CA PHE A 214 -1.78 5.17 -15.77
C PHE A 214 -1.65 6.15 -14.59
N LYS A 215 -1.30 7.42 -14.86
CA LYS A 215 -1.19 8.46 -13.83
C LYS A 215 -2.52 8.70 -13.12
N LYS A 216 -3.63 8.76 -13.87
CA LYS A 216 -4.98 8.89 -13.29
C LYS A 216 -5.26 7.77 -12.30
N TRP A 217 -5.05 6.52 -12.70
CA TRP A 217 -5.32 5.36 -11.86
C TRP A 217 -4.44 5.29 -10.62
N LEU A 218 -3.15 5.61 -10.73
CA LEU A 218 -2.29 5.76 -9.56
C LEU A 218 -2.79 6.85 -8.60
N GLY A 219 -3.19 8.00 -9.14
CA GLY A 219 -3.79 9.09 -8.36
C GLY A 219 -5.06 8.66 -7.62
N GLN A 220 -5.92 7.88 -8.28
CA GLN A 220 -7.15 7.35 -7.66
C GLN A 220 -6.84 6.36 -6.53
N ILE A 221 -5.94 5.40 -6.75
CA ILE A 221 -5.49 4.44 -5.73
C ILE A 221 -4.93 5.19 -4.51
N SER A 222 -4.02 6.13 -4.75
CA SER A 222 -3.36 6.93 -3.73
C SER A 222 -4.34 7.81 -2.94
N GLY A 223 -5.23 8.52 -3.64
CA GLY A 223 -6.21 9.41 -3.03
C GLY A 223 -7.20 8.66 -2.14
N ILE A 224 -7.76 7.56 -2.63
CA ILE A 224 -8.74 6.75 -1.89
C ILE A 224 -8.10 6.13 -0.64
N THR A 225 -6.85 5.70 -0.74
CA THR A 225 -6.09 5.14 0.39
C THR A 225 -5.88 6.20 1.47
N ARG A 226 -5.49 7.42 1.10
CA ARG A 226 -5.29 8.53 2.05
C ARG A 226 -6.59 8.98 2.73
N GLU A 227 -7.67 9.11 1.99
CA GLU A 227 -8.95 9.56 2.57
C GLU A 227 -9.56 8.48 3.48
N PHE A 228 -9.49 7.21 3.08
CA PHE A 228 -9.88 6.13 3.97
C PHE A 228 -9.03 6.12 5.25
N ASP A 229 -7.71 6.33 5.14
CA ASP A 229 -6.81 6.37 6.29
C ASP A 229 -7.19 7.46 7.27
N ARG A 230 -7.38 8.67 6.76
CA ARG A 230 -7.80 9.83 7.54
C ARG A 230 -9.07 9.51 8.32
N HIS A 231 -10.06 8.90 7.65
CA HIS A 231 -11.31 8.48 8.28
C HIS A 231 -11.08 7.48 9.42
N VAL A 232 -10.39 6.37 9.15
CA VAL A 232 -10.22 5.31 10.17
C VAL A 232 -9.30 5.75 11.31
N VAL A 233 -8.29 6.58 11.06
CA VAL A 233 -7.40 7.11 12.10
C VAL A 233 -8.15 8.03 13.05
N GLN A 234 -8.94 8.96 12.51
CA GLN A 234 -9.67 9.94 13.32
C GLN A 234 -10.81 9.30 14.12
N HIS A 235 -11.47 8.29 13.57
CA HIS A 235 -12.69 7.74 14.19
C HIS A 235 -12.45 6.45 14.97
N HIS A 236 -11.46 5.63 14.62
CA HIS A 236 -11.35 4.26 15.15
C HIS A 236 -9.95 3.86 15.65
N ILE A 237 -8.87 4.29 14.99
CA ILE A 237 -7.51 3.84 15.35
C ILE A 237 -6.92 4.72 16.46
N GLY A 238 -6.96 6.05 16.34
CA GLY A 238 -6.25 6.94 17.27
C GLY A 238 -4.77 6.57 17.38
N ASP A 239 -4.19 6.62 18.58
CA ASP A 239 -2.79 6.22 18.82
C ASP A 239 -2.65 4.75 19.28
N PHE A 240 -3.59 3.87 18.88
CA PHE A 240 -3.55 2.44 19.23
C PHE A 240 -2.28 1.73 18.78
N GLU A 241 -1.74 2.07 17.59
CA GLU A 241 -0.54 1.42 17.06
C GLU A 241 0.69 1.65 17.97
N SER A 242 0.82 2.84 18.58
CA SER A 242 1.87 3.12 19.55
C SER A 242 1.70 2.29 20.83
N LEU A 243 0.46 2.05 21.25
CA LEU A 243 0.13 1.19 22.40
C LEU A 243 0.34 -0.29 22.10
N LEU A 244 0.06 -0.74 20.88
CA LEU A 244 0.38 -2.08 20.41
C LEU A 244 1.89 -2.33 20.47
N TYR A 245 2.68 -1.36 20.02
CA TYR A 245 4.13 -1.42 20.11
C TYR A 245 4.64 -1.34 21.56
N LEU A 246 3.99 -0.53 22.40
CA LEU A 246 4.28 -0.49 23.84
C LEU A 246 4.05 -1.86 24.50
N HIS A 247 2.94 -2.52 24.21
CA HIS A 247 2.61 -3.84 24.74
C HIS A 247 3.71 -4.86 24.44
N GLU A 248 4.12 -4.95 23.18
CA GLU A 248 5.23 -5.80 22.72
C GLU A 248 6.55 -5.45 23.41
N TYR A 249 6.81 -4.15 23.62
CA TYR A 249 8.01 -3.68 24.30
C TYR A 249 8.00 -4.04 25.79
N ILE A 250 6.88 -3.90 26.48
CA ILE A 250 6.72 -4.23 27.91
C ILE A 250 6.99 -5.73 28.16
N ILE A 251 6.45 -6.60 27.30
CA ILE A 251 6.67 -8.06 27.39
C ILE A 251 8.16 -8.40 27.33
N LYS A 252 8.93 -7.67 26.51
CA LYS A 252 10.38 -7.90 26.34
C LYS A 252 11.24 -7.27 27.43
N ALA A 253 10.85 -6.09 27.92
CA ALA A 253 11.72 -5.24 28.75
C ALA A 253 11.51 -5.35 30.27
N ASP A 254 10.52 -6.12 30.75
CA ASP A 254 10.16 -6.26 32.17
C ASP A 254 9.99 -4.89 32.88
N ARG A 255 8.82 -4.28 32.70
CA ARG A 255 8.44 -2.95 33.21
C ARG A 255 8.69 -2.75 34.71
N SER A 256 8.63 -3.82 35.51
CA SER A 256 8.75 -3.79 36.97
C SER A 256 10.12 -3.30 37.46
N LYS A 257 11.15 -3.44 36.64
CA LYS A 257 12.54 -3.10 36.97
C LYS A 257 12.90 -1.62 36.78
N PHE A 258 11.97 -0.81 36.29
CA PHE A 258 12.23 0.57 35.90
C PHE A 258 11.28 1.56 36.57
N SER A 259 11.79 2.75 36.93
CA SER A 259 10.91 3.89 37.22
C SER A 259 10.19 4.33 35.94
N LEU A 260 9.01 4.95 36.06
CA LEU A 260 8.22 5.44 34.92
C LEU A 260 9.08 6.29 33.97
N ARG A 261 9.84 7.25 34.51
CA ARG A 261 10.69 8.13 33.70
C ARG A 261 11.82 7.40 32.98
N ARG A 262 12.45 6.41 33.64
CA ARG A 262 13.54 5.63 33.03
C ARG A 262 13.00 4.74 31.92
N PHE A 263 11.87 4.09 32.16
CA PHE A 263 11.19 3.26 31.15
C PHE A 263 10.73 4.10 29.96
N SER A 264 10.10 5.26 30.22
CA SER A 264 9.62 6.18 29.18
C SER A 264 10.75 6.70 28.30
N LYS A 265 11.94 6.99 28.86
CA LYS A 265 13.12 7.36 28.07
C LYS A 265 13.61 6.23 27.17
N ALA A 266 13.67 5.01 27.70
CA ALA A 266 14.11 3.83 26.95
C ALA A 266 13.12 3.52 25.81
N PHE A 267 11.82 3.52 26.13
CA PHE A 267 10.75 3.33 25.15
C PHE A 267 10.76 4.42 24.07
N LYS A 268 10.83 5.70 24.46
CA LYS A 268 10.95 6.85 23.54
C LYS A 268 12.09 6.64 22.54
N SER A 269 13.26 6.23 23.03
CA SER A 269 14.42 5.99 22.16
C SER A 269 14.17 4.83 21.18
N ASN A 270 13.49 3.78 21.63
CA ASN A 270 13.24 2.59 20.82
C ASN A 270 12.18 2.85 19.73
N ILE A 271 11.01 3.38 20.11
CA ILE A 271 9.98 3.73 19.13
C ILE A 271 10.41 4.87 18.20
N GLY A 272 11.29 5.75 18.67
CA GLY A 272 11.85 6.83 17.86
C GLY A 272 12.75 6.37 16.72
N GLN A 273 13.45 5.25 16.90
CA GLN A 273 14.23 4.63 15.82
C GLN A 273 13.31 4.02 14.75
N GLU A 274 12.18 3.44 15.17
CA GLU A 274 11.20 2.86 14.26
C GLU A 274 10.43 3.95 13.47
N GLN A 275 10.01 5.03 14.14
CA GLN A 275 9.21 6.09 13.53
C GLN A 275 10.04 7.16 12.80
N GLY A 276 11.37 7.18 12.98
CA GLY A 276 12.25 8.24 12.46
C GLY A 276 12.07 9.61 13.14
N HIS A 277 11.17 9.73 14.12
CA HIS A 277 10.95 10.91 14.94
C HIS A 277 10.52 10.52 16.36
N SER A 278 10.55 11.46 17.31
CA SER A 278 10.10 11.19 18.68
C SER A 278 9.30 12.34 19.28
N LYS A 279 8.33 11.99 20.11
CA LYS A 279 7.48 12.95 20.83
C LYS A 279 8.15 13.44 22.13
N SER A 280 7.48 14.32 22.86
CA SER A 280 7.94 14.79 24.18
C SER A 280 8.07 13.61 25.16
N ILE A 281 8.93 13.73 26.18
CA ILE A 281 8.99 12.67 27.21
C ILE A 281 7.66 12.52 27.96
N GLN A 282 6.98 13.66 28.19
CA GLN A 282 5.67 13.71 28.84
C GLN A 282 4.65 12.85 28.09
N TYR A 283 4.62 12.93 26.76
CA TYR A 283 3.73 12.12 25.94
C TYR A 283 3.86 10.62 26.23
N TYR A 284 5.10 10.12 26.34
CA TYR A 284 5.34 8.70 26.61
C TYR A 284 5.01 8.34 28.07
N GLU A 285 5.28 9.23 29.02
CA GLU A 285 4.89 9.05 30.42
C GLU A 285 3.35 8.96 30.56
N ASP A 286 2.62 9.83 29.88
CA ASP A 286 1.15 9.83 29.82
C ASP A 286 0.62 8.54 29.16
N MET A 287 1.22 8.12 28.04
CA MET A 287 0.84 6.90 27.33
C MET A 287 1.04 5.62 28.17
N ILE A 288 2.16 5.53 28.88
CA ILE A 288 2.44 4.39 29.77
C ILE A 288 1.47 4.39 30.95
N THR A 289 1.20 5.57 31.53
CA THR A 289 0.23 5.72 32.62
C THR A 289 -1.16 5.29 32.18
N TYR A 290 -1.58 5.70 30.98
CA TYR A 290 -2.82 5.24 30.37
C TYR A 290 -2.86 3.71 30.26
N TYR A 291 -1.84 3.12 29.63
CA TYR A 291 -1.76 1.68 29.44
C TYR A 291 -1.81 0.90 30.76
N ASP A 292 -1.13 1.38 31.80
CA ASP A 292 -1.14 0.76 33.13
C ASP A 292 -2.54 0.83 33.78
N SER A 293 -3.31 1.90 33.51
CA SER A 293 -4.66 2.12 34.08
C SER A 293 -5.78 1.30 33.44
N VAL A 294 -5.62 0.88 32.18
CA VAL A 294 -6.62 0.10 31.46
C VAL A 294 -6.64 -1.32 32.00
N VAL A 295 -7.78 -1.78 32.52
CA VAL A 295 -8.00 -3.15 33.01
C VAL A 295 -8.75 -3.97 31.98
#